data_AF-A0A6M3L9W9-F1
#
_entry.id   AF-A0A6M3L9W9-F1
#
_cell.length_a   1.000
_cell.length_b   1.000
_cell.length_c   1.000
_cell.angle_alpha   90.00
_cell.angle_beta   90.00
_cell.angle_gamma   90.00
#
_symmetry.space_group_name_H-M   'P 1'
#
loop_
_entity.id
_entity.type
_entity.pdbx_description
1 polymer ?
#
loop_
_entity_poly.entity_id
_entity_poly.type
_entity_poly.pdbx_seq_one_letter_code
_entity_poly.pdbx_strand_id
1 'polypeptide(L)'
;MNKSFRKSVYGTGIKKIARLLTKDFHLREDLEQEMLLEIFKQGRYYDEKIDSYVLWVSKNRAIDYIRKFHNKEIPFGNMENIDQIINKNDTNSDF
;
A
#
# COMPACT_ATOMS: atom_id res chain seq x y z
N MET A 1 -8.83 24.23 -0.94
CA MET A 1 -8.28 22.85 -0.89
C MET A 1 -9.38 21.96 -0.33
N ASN A 2 -9.86 20.97 -1.09
CA ASN A 2 -11.05 20.19 -0.75
C ASN A 2 -10.74 19.23 0.43
N LYS A 3 -10.90 19.76 1.66
CA LYS A 3 -10.25 19.29 2.90
C LYS A 3 -10.78 17.96 3.47
N SER A 4 -11.89 17.44 2.94
CA SER A 4 -12.60 16.30 3.54
C SER A 4 -12.51 14.98 2.76
N PHE A 5 -12.13 14.99 1.47
CA PHE A 5 -12.36 13.85 0.57
C PHE A 5 -11.21 12.81 0.54
N ARG A 6 -9.95 13.23 0.60
CA ARG A 6 -8.78 12.32 0.61
C ARG A 6 -8.55 11.59 1.94
N LYS A 7 -9.28 11.96 3.00
CA LYS A 7 -9.02 11.51 4.38
C LYS A 7 -9.61 10.15 4.76
N SER A 8 -10.51 9.54 3.99
CA SER A 8 -11.14 8.26 4.40
C SER A 8 -10.88 7.07 3.46
N VAL A 9 -10.56 7.26 2.19
CA VAL A 9 -10.43 6.13 1.23
C VAL A 9 -8.98 5.64 1.14
N TYR A 10 -8.01 6.53 0.87
CA TYR A 10 -6.59 6.15 0.73
C TYR A 10 -5.97 5.67 2.04
N GLY A 11 -6.25 6.39 3.14
CA GLY A 11 -5.77 5.98 4.47
C GLY A 11 -6.25 4.59 4.86
N THR A 12 -7.47 4.20 4.45
CA THR A 12 -8.03 2.88 4.74
C THR A 12 -7.42 1.80 3.86
N GLY A 13 -7.14 2.09 2.58
CA GLY A 13 -6.45 1.16 1.68
C GLY A 13 -5.01 0.88 2.12
N ILE A 14 -4.25 1.92 2.43
CA ILE A 14 -2.86 1.84 2.91
C ILE A 14 -2.78 1.04 4.22
N LYS A 15 -3.69 1.33 5.17
CA LYS A 15 -3.83 0.58 6.42
C LYS A 15 -4.10 -0.91 6.21
N LYS A 16 -5.00 -1.24 5.28
CA LYS A 16 -5.29 -2.63 4.94
C LYS A 16 -4.06 -3.35 4.39
N ILE A 17 -3.33 -2.71 3.47
CA ILE A 17 -2.11 -3.28 2.89
C ILE A 17 -1.05 -3.51 3.98
N ALA A 18 -0.78 -2.52 4.82
CA ALA A 18 0.22 -2.65 5.88
C ALA A 18 -0.15 -3.75 6.91
N ARG A 19 -1.44 -3.87 7.26
CA ARG A 19 -1.94 -4.97 8.13
C ARG A 19 -1.79 -6.36 7.53
N LEU A 20 -1.86 -6.48 6.20
CA LEU A 20 -1.65 -7.77 5.53
C LEU A 20 -0.18 -8.18 5.55
N LEU A 21 0.73 -7.21 5.50
CA LEU A 21 2.17 -7.47 5.39
C LEU A 21 2.80 -7.85 6.72
N THR A 22 2.33 -7.29 7.84
CA THR A 22 2.91 -7.56 9.15
C THR A 22 1.90 -7.49 10.28
N LYS A 23 2.08 -8.37 11.27
CA LYS A 23 1.32 -8.33 12.53
C LYS A 23 1.97 -7.43 13.56
N ASP A 24 3.24 -7.08 13.37
CA ASP A 24 3.96 -6.15 14.23
C ASP A 24 3.35 -4.75 14.10
N PHE A 25 2.97 -4.17 15.24
CA PHE A 25 2.31 -2.88 15.28
C PHE A 25 3.23 -1.75 14.79
N HIS A 26 4.49 -1.75 15.19
CA HIS A 26 5.45 -0.69 14.87
C HIS A 26 5.86 -0.75 13.41
N LEU A 27 6.19 -1.95 12.90
CA LEU A 27 6.52 -2.12 11.48
C LEU A 27 5.34 -1.76 10.57
N ARG A 28 4.11 -2.03 11.02
CA ARG A 28 2.91 -1.60 10.30
C ARG A 28 2.80 -0.08 10.26
N GLU A 29 2.92 0.61 11.40
CA GLU A 29 2.81 2.07 11.44
C GLU A 29 3.90 2.74 10.60
N ASP A 30 5.15 2.26 10.68
CA ASP A 30 6.26 2.77 9.88
C ASP A 30 5.96 2.63 8.38
N LEU A 31 5.50 1.45 7.96
CA LEU A 31 5.16 1.18 6.57
C LEU A 31 3.98 2.05 6.06
N GLU A 32 2.95 2.25 6.89
CA GLU A 32 1.83 3.15 6.57
C GLU A 32 2.32 4.59 6.39
N GLN A 33 3.18 5.07 7.29
CA GLN A 33 3.74 6.42 7.23
C GLN A 33 4.63 6.62 6.00
N GLU A 34 5.46 5.65 5.64
CA GLU A 34 6.30 5.71 4.44
C GLU A 34 5.45 5.87 3.16
N MET A 35 4.41 5.05 3.01
CA MET A 35 3.50 5.13 1.86
C MET A 35 2.82 6.51 1.80
N LEU A 36 2.26 6.98 2.92
CA LEU A 36 1.58 8.27 3.00
C LEU A 36 2.52 9.45 2.70
N LEU A 37 3.76 9.39 3.18
CA LEU A 37 4.75 10.43 2.96
C LEU A 37 5.12 10.54 1.48
N GLU A 38 5.29 9.42 0.79
CA GLU A 38 5.61 9.40 -0.64
C GLU A 38 4.43 9.90 -1.50
N ILE A 39 3.21 9.47 -1.15
CA ILE A 39 1.98 9.99 -1.77
C ILE A 39 1.86 11.49 -1.57
N PHE A 40 2.17 12.00 -0.37
CA PHE A 40 2.11 13.43 -0.09
C PHE A 40 3.15 14.23 -0.90
N LYS A 41 4.38 13.74 -1.00
CA LYS A 41 5.48 14.43 -1.70
C LYS A 41 5.22 14.57 -3.21
N GLN A 42 4.70 13.53 -3.83
CA GLN A 42 4.63 13.41 -5.29
C GLN A 42 3.20 13.47 -5.82
N GLY A 43 2.19 13.16 -5.01
CA GLY A 43 0.79 13.01 -5.45
C GLY A 43 0.19 14.28 -6.05
N ARG A 44 0.73 15.46 -5.75
CA ARG A 44 0.33 16.72 -6.39
C ARG A 44 0.55 16.74 -7.90
N TYR A 45 1.49 15.93 -8.41
CA TYR A 45 1.78 15.81 -9.84
C TYR A 45 0.84 14.85 -10.57
N TYR A 46 0.02 14.13 -9.82
CA TYR A 46 -0.84 13.06 -10.33
C TYR A 46 -2.32 13.35 -10.03
N ASP A 47 -2.75 14.61 -9.96
CA ASP A 47 -4.06 14.97 -9.38
C ASP A 47 -5.26 14.28 -10.10
N GLU A 48 -5.17 14.05 -11.41
CA GLU A 48 -6.17 13.33 -12.22
C GLU A 48 -6.05 11.79 -12.12
N LYS A 49 -4.91 11.27 -11.66
CA LYS A 49 -4.61 9.82 -11.55
C LYS A 49 -4.12 9.43 -10.15
N ILE A 50 -4.57 10.17 -9.15
CA ILE A 50 -4.04 10.05 -7.79
C ILE A 50 -4.36 8.68 -7.20
N ASP A 51 -5.48 8.07 -7.57
CA ASP A 51 -5.84 6.69 -7.21
C ASP A 51 -4.81 5.67 -7.71
N SER A 52 -4.49 5.73 -9.00
CA SER A 52 -3.50 4.84 -9.62
C SER A 52 -2.11 5.05 -9.03
N TYR A 53 -1.76 6.30 -8.72
CA TYR A 53 -0.49 6.63 -8.08
C TYR A 53 -0.41 6.08 -6.64
N VAL A 54 -1.47 6.24 -5.85
CA VAL A 54 -1.54 5.69 -4.49
C VAL A 54 -1.40 4.17 -4.51
N LEU A 55 -2.09 3.49 -5.43
CA LEU A 55 -1.97 2.04 -5.58
C LEU A 55 -0.53 1.63 -5.97
N TRP A 56 0.07 2.35 -6.91
CA TRP A 56 1.45 2.11 -7.34
C TRP A 56 2.46 2.27 -6.19
N VAL A 57 2.40 3.37 -5.44
CA VAL A 57 3.26 3.59 -4.26
C VAL A 57 3.07 2.46 -3.26
N SER A 58 1.81 2.11 -2.96
CA SER A 58 1.50 1.10 -1.96
C SER A 58 2.04 -0.28 -2.33
N LYS A 59 1.95 -0.67 -3.61
CA LYS A 59 2.50 -1.92 -4.13
C LYS A 59 4.02 -1.95 -4.06
N ASN A 60 4.70 -0.89 -4.51
CA ASN A 60 6.17 -0.87 -4.50
C ASN A 60 6.74 -0.93 -3.08
N ARG A 61 6.14 -0.17 -2.15
CA ARG A 61 6.53 -0.20 -0.73
C ARG A 61 6.29 -1.56 -0.10
N ALA A 62 5.18 -2.23 -0.44
CA ALA A 62 4.91 -3.59 0.00
C ALA A 62 5.98 -4.59 -0.48
N ILE A 63 6.36 -4.52 -1.76
CA ILE A 63 7.40 -5.39 -2.33
C ILE A 63 8.75 -5.14 -1.66
N ASP A 64 9.13 -3.88 -1.47
CA ASP A 64 10.38 -3.52 -0.77
C ASP A 64 10.38 -4.02 0.67
N TYR A 65 9.26 -3.90 1.37
CA TYR A 65 9.09 -4.44 2.71
C TYR A 65 9.29 -5.96 2.72
N ILE A 66 8.59 -6.70 1.84
CA ILE A 66 8.76 -8.15 1.72
C ILE A 66 10.22 -8.48 1.45
N ARG A 67 10.88 -7.84 0.47
CA ARG A 67 12.30 -8.10 0.16
C ARG A 67 13.24 -7.87 1.34
N LYS A 68 13.04 -6.79 2.10
CA LYS A 68 13.87 -6.47 3.28
C LYS A 68 13.71 -7.47 4.42
N PHE A 69 12.52 -8.07 4.54
CA PHE A 69 12.14 -8.84 5.72
C PHE A 69 11.88 -10.33 5.44
N HIS A 70 11.85 -10.78 4.19
CA HIS A 70 11.66 -12.18 3.78
C HIS A 70 12.76 -13.11 4.32
N ASN A 71 13.94 -12.57 4.64
CA ASN A 71 15.06 -13.32 5.21
C ASN A 71 15.28 -13.08 6.72
N LYS A 72 14.40 -12.33 7.39
CA LYS A 72 14.44 -12.09 8.83
C LYS A 72 13.19 -12.75 9.43
N GLU A 73 13.31 -13.45 10.55
CA GLU A 73 12.20 -14.18 11.23
C GLU A 73 11.10 -13.25 11.79
N ILE A 74 10.51 -12.40 10.95
CA ILE A 74 9.47 -11.46 11.34
C ILE A 74 8.11 -12.12 11.17
N PRO A 75 7.18 -11.93 12.12
CA PRO A 75 5.84 -12.50 12.04
C PRO A 75 5.04 -11.84 10.92
N PHE A 76 5.01 -12.49 9.76
CA PHE A 76 4.22 -12.07 8.62
C PHE A 76 2.71 -12.22 8.87
N GLY A 77 1.93 -11.37 8.19
CA GLY A 77 0.50 -11.58 8.02
C GLY A 77 0.23 -12.77 7.08
N ASN A 78 -1.04 -13.09 6.85
CA ASN A 78 -1.43 -14.25 6.04
C ASN A 78 -1.09 -14.01 4.54
N MET A 79 0.07 -14.51 4.09
CA MET A 79 0.63 -14.26 2.75
C MET A 79 -0.21 -14.85 1.61
N GLU A 80 -0.96 -15.93 1.84
CA GLU A 80 -1.85 -16.53 0.81
C GLU A 80 -2.93 -15.55 0.30
N ASN A 81 -3.30 -14.54 1.09
CA ASN A 81 -4.26 -13.50 0.66
C ASN A 81 -3.62 -12.35 -0.13
N ILE A 82 -2.30 -12.16 -0.03
CA ILE A 82 -1.60 -11.07 -0.73
C ILE A 82 -1.51 -11.38 -2.22
N ASP A 83 -1.14 -12.60 -2.58
CA ASP A 83 -1.11 -13.05 -3.98
C ASP A 83 -2.48 -13.02 -4.64
N GLN A 84 -3.57 -13.29 -3.89
CA GLN A 84 -4.94 -13.19 -4.42
C GLN A 84 -5.37 -11.73 -4.70
N ILE A 85 -4.88 -10.76 -3.92
CA ILE A 85 -5.14 -9.33 -4.14
C ILE A 85 -4.26 -8.78 -5.27
N ILE A 86 -3.03 -9.30 -5.41
CA ILE A 86 -2.11 -8.94 -6.48
C ILE A 86 -2.63 -9.46 -7.84
N ASN A 87 -3.05 -10.72 -7.91
CA ASN A 87 -3.41 -11.41 -9.16
C ASN A 87 -4.87 -11.21 -9.63
N LYS A 88 -5.77 -10.66 -8.80
CA LYS A 88 -7.17 -10.37 -9.22
C LYS A 88 -7.34 -9.12 -10.10
N ASN A 89 -6.28 -8.38 -10.39
CA ASN A 89 -6.35 -7.18 -11.26
C ASN A 89 -5.73 -7.39 -12.66
N ASP A 90 -5.11 -8.54 -12.94
CA ASP A 90 -4.54 -8.86 -14.27
C ASP A 90 -5.53 -9.58 -15.21
N THR A 91 -6.75 -9.87 -14.75
CA THR A 91 -7.78 -10.59 -15.55
C THR A 91 -8.84 -9.69 -16.20
N ASN A 92 -8.67 -8.36 -16.17
CA ASN A 92 -9.53 -7.42 -16.91
C ASN A 92 -8.74 -6.61 -17.95
N SER A 93 -7.86 -7.29 -18.70
CA SER A 93 -7.28 -6.80 -19.95
C SER A 93 -8.22 -7.13 -21.12
N ASP A 94 -9.38 -6.50 -21.11
CA ASP A 94 -10.23 -6.32 -22.29
C ASP A 94 -10.92 -4.96 -22.13
N PHE A 95 -10.15 -3.87 -22.23
CA PHE A 95 -10.54 -2.50 -22.63
C PHE A 95 -9.31 -1.58 -22.69
#